data_AF-A0A7Y2II23-F1
#
_entry.id   AF-A0A7Y2II23-F1
#
_cell.length_a   1.000
_cell.length_b   1.000
_cell.length_c   1.000
_cell.angle_alpha   90.00
_cell.angle_beta   90.00
_cell.angle_gamma   90.00
#
_symmetry.space_group_name_H-M   'P 1'
#
loop_
_entity.id
_entity.type
_entity.pdbx_description
1 polymer ?
#
loop_
_entity_poly.entity_id
_entity_poly.type
_entity_poly.pdbx_seq_one_letter_code
_entity_poly.pdbx_strand_id
1 'polypeptide(L)'
;MRHYRYYIEDLTLSGRTLDGVGGDLIVAEFEGRPELDWELVFRSQSSEKVEPAPFDLVMNGPEGELSGPAILVRSDGISHVFRGAGELKGFAGFI
;
A
#
# COMPACT_ATOMS: atom_id res chain seq x y z
N MET A 1 5.92 -19.54 -0.14
CA MET A 1 5.76 -18.07 0.05
C MET A 1 6.42 -17.39 -1.12
N ARG A 2 5.67 -16.54 -1.83
CA ARG A 2 6.18 -15.69 -2.91
C ARG A 2 6.04 -14.24 -2.48
N HIS A 3 6.90 -13.38 -3.00
CA HIS A 3 6.80 -11.94 -2.79
C HIS A 3 6.85 -11.22 -4.13
N TYR A 4 6.07 -10.15 -4.22
CA TYR A 4 5.98 -9.25 -5.36
C TYR A 4 6.28 -7.85 -4.86
N ARG A 5 6.95 -7.04 -5.68
CA ARG A 5 7.25 -5.64 -5.37
C ARG A 5 6.73 -4.76 -6.48
N TYR A 6 5.98 -3.75 -6.11
CA TYR A 6 5.42 -2.75 -7.01
C TYR A 6 5.92 -1.38 -6.58
N TYR A 7 6.28 -0.55 -7.56
CA TYR A 7 6.51 0.87 -7.31
C TYR A 7 5.18 1.62 -7.38
N ILE A 8 4.91 2.43 -6.37
CA ILE A 8 3.70 3.26 -6.28
C ILE A 8 4.10 4.71 -6.48
N GLU A 9 3.48 5.38 -7.44
CA GLU A 9 3.69 6.79 -7.76
C GLU A 9 2.76 7.66 -6.91
N ASP A 10 1.46 7.34 -6.93
CA ASP A 10 0.43 8.11 -6.25
C ASP A 10 -0.31 7.26 -5.22
N LEU A 11 -0.61 7.87 -4.07
CA LEU A 11 -1.35 7.24 -2.98
C LEU A 11 -2.55 8.08 -2.58
N THR A 12 -3.72 7.44 -2.54
CA THR A 12 -4.94 8.03 -1.97
C THR A 12 -5.39 7.25 -0.74
N LEU A 13 -5.54 7.98 0.37
CA LEU A 13 -5.95 7.50 1.68
C LEU A 13 -7.43 7.82 1.91
N SER A 14 -8.33 6.86 1.77
CA SER A 14 -9.77 7.03 2.01
C SER A 14 -10.36 8.27 1.32
N GLY A 15 -9.98 8.46 0.05
CA GLY A 15 -10.39 9.60 -0.78
C GLY A 15 -9.51 10.84 -0.70
N ARG A 16 -8.50 10.88 0.19
CA ARG A 16 -7.51 11.97 0.27
C ARG A 16 -6.19 11.57 -0.38
N THR A 17 -5.83 12.20 -1.49
CA THR A 17 -4.51 11.99 -2.11
C THR A 17 -3.40 12.58 -1.22
N LEU A 18 -2.36 11.80 -0.97
CA LEU A 18 -1.16 12.21 -0.27
C LEU A 18 -0.17 12.79 -1.27
N ASP A 19 0.40 13.96 -1.00
CA ASP A 19 1.41 14.56 -1.86
C ASP A 19 2.74 13.81 -1.70
N GLY A 20 3.03 12.94 -2.67
CA GLY A 20 4.07 11.93 -2.61
C GLY A 20 5.27 12.17 -3.50
N VAL A 21 6.37 11.49 -3.17
CA VAL A 21 7.47 11.20 -4.13
C VAL A 21 7.44 9.74 -4.60
N GLY A 22 6.45 8.97 -4.13
CA GLY A 22 6.29 7.56 -4.41
C GLY A 22 6.67 6.64 -3.24
N GLY A 23 6.58 5.34 -3.48
CA GLY A 23 6.76 4.32 -2.48
C GLY A 23 6.89 2.92 -3.05
N ASP A 24 7.12 1.97 -2.15
CA ASP A 24 7.23 0.56 -2.47
C ASP A 24 6.12 -0.22 -1.78
N LEU A 25 5.38 -1.00 -2.57
CA LEU A 25 4.45 -2.00 -2.08
C LEU A 25 5.10 -3.37 -2.18
N ILE A 26 5.08 -4.13 -1.09
CA ILE A 26 5.48 -5.54 -1.06
C ILE A 26 4.23 -6.37 -0.77
N VAL A 27 3.95 -7.35 -1.64
CA VAL A 27 2.84 -8.30 -1.49
C VAL A 27 3.41 -9.68 -1.25
N ALA A 28 2.96 -10.34 -0.19
CA ALA A 28 3.32 -11.70 0.16
C ALA A 28 2.12 -12.64 -0.07
N GLU A 29 2.37 -13.70 -0.83
CA GLU A 29 1.40 -14.75 -1.12
C GLU A 29 1.89 -16.07 -0.50
N PHE A 30 0.98 -16.78 0.17
CA PHE A 30 1.26 -18.04 0.84
C PHE A 30 0.56 -19.20 0.16
N GLU A 31 1.29 -20.29 -0.08
CA GLU A 31 0.73 -21.49 -0.66
C GLU A 31 -0.34 -22.09 0.27
N GLY A 32 -1.52 -22.38 -0.29
CA GLY A 32 -2.64 -22.94 0.46
C GLY A 32 -3.41 -21.93 1.32
N ARG A 33 -3.13 -20.62 1.20
CA ARG A 33 -3.94 -19.55 1.82
C ARG A 33 -4.44 -18.57 0.76
N PRO A 34 -5.75 -18.25 0.74
CA PRO A 34 -6.29 -17.27 -0.21
C PRO A 34 -5.97 -15.83 0.18
N GLU A 35 -5.54 -15.60 1.42
CA GLU A 35 -5.26 -14.27 1.97
C GLU A 35 -3.85 -13.81 1.59
N LEU A 36 -3.74 -12.55 1.16
CA LEU A 36 -2.47 -11.87 0.94
C LEU A 36 -2.09 -11.07 2.18
N ASP A 37 -0.80 -10.99 2.48
CA ASP A 37 -0.26 -9.98 3.40
C ASP A 37 0.50 -8.96 2.56
N TRP A 38 0.30 -7.67 2.82
CA TRP A 38 1.04 -6.66 2.06
C TRP A 38 1.38 -5.42 2.90
N GLU A 39 2.50 -4.80 2.55
CA GLU A 39 3.03 -3.62 3.22
C GLU A 39 3.39 -2.56 2.19
N LEU A 40 2.87 -1.35 2.38
CA LEU A 40 3.23 -0.18 1.59
C LEU A 40 4.09 0.74 2.45
N VAL A 41 5.25 1.13 1.92
CA VAL A 41 6.05 2.24 2.43
C VAL A 41 5.95 3.38 1.44
N PHE A 42 5.28 4.48 1.81
CA PHE A 42 5.10 5.63 0.94
C PHE A 42 5.75 6.87 1.53
N ARG A 43 6.41 7.67 0.69
CA ARG A 43 7.09 8.90 1.11
C ARG A 43 6.34 10.13 0.63
N SER A 44 5.98 11.02 1.55
CA SER A 44 5.43 12.33 1.23
C SER A 44 6.52 13.34 0.87
N GLN A 45 6.20 14.33 0.03
CA GLN A 45 7.09 15.45 -0.31
C GLN A 45 7.34 16.37 0.88
N SER A 46 6.33 16.57 1.71
CA SER A 46 6.38 17.42 2.90
C SER A 46 6.00 16.63 4.14
N SER A 47 6.33 17.20 5.31
CA SER A 47 5.94 16.59 6.58
C SER A 47 4.42 16.69 6.71
N GLU A 48 3.75 15.56 6.56
CA GLU A 48 2.31 15.43 6.69
C GLU A 48 2.00 14.54 7.89
N LYS A 49 1.18 15.04 8.81
CA LYS A 49 0.70 14.22 9.91
C LYS A 49 -0.45 13.36 9.42
N VAL A 50 -0.20 12.06 9.31
CA VAL A 50 -1.24 11.04 9.10
C VAL A 50 -1.47 10.36 10.44
N GLU A 51 -2.67 10.52 10.98
CA GLU A 51 -3.03 9.90 12.25
C GLU A 51 -3.16 8.38 12.08
N PRO A 52 -2.74 7.57 13.06
CA PRO A 52 -2.94 6.12 13.04
C PRO A 52 -4.43 5.76 12.95
N ALA A 53 -4.85 5.23 11.81
CA ALA A 53 -6.20 4.77 11.56
C ALA A 53 -6.21 3.68 10.48
N PRO A 54 -7.31 2.91 10.35
CA PRO A 54 -7.61 2.16 9.13
C PRO A 54 -7.89 3.11 7.96
N PHE A 55 -7.44 2.73 6.77
CA PHE A 55 -7.64 3.45 5.52
C PHE A 55 -7.97 2.48 4.40
N ASP A 56 -8.88 2.89 3.51
CA ASP A 56 -8.96 2.32 2.16
C ASP A 56 -7.88 2.97 1.29
N LEU A 57 -6.93 2.16 0.81
CA LEU A 57 -5.85 2.65 -0.04
C LEU A 57 -6.19 2.46 -1.50
N VAL A 58 -5.92 3.50 -2.30
CA VAL A 58 -5.79 3.40 -3.76
C VAL A 58 -4.37 3.79 -4.12
N MET A 59 -3.65 2.87 -4.74
CA MET A 59 -2.23 2.93 -5.05
C MET A 59 -2.07 2.84 -6.56
N ASN A 60 -1.55 3.89 -7.19
CA ASN A 60 -1.30 3.90 -8.62
C ASN A 60 0.20 3.77 -8.89
N GLY A 61 0.56 2.87 -9.80
CA GLY A 61 1.93 2.74 -10.29
C GLY A 61 1.95 2.35 -11.77
N PRO A 62 3.15 2.16 -12.34
CA PRO A 62 3.33 1.85 -13.76
C PRO A 62 2.64 0.56 -14.22
N GLU A 63 2.40 -0.37 -13.29
CA GLU A 63 1.79 -1.68 -13.53
C GLU A 63 0.25 -1.63 -13.42
N GLY A 64 -0.32 -0.50 -13.02
CA GLY A 64 -1.75 -0.27 -12.86
C GLY A 64 -2.13 0.15 -11.44
N GLU A 65 -3.44 0.23 -11.23
CA GLU A 65 -4.04 0.56 -9.94
C GLU A 65 -4.16 -0.70 -9.06
N LEU A 66 -3.75 -0.57 -7.80
CA LEU A 66 -3.97 -1.53 -6.74
C LEU A 66 -4.80 -0.87 -5.63
N SER A 67 -5.76 -1.59 -5.04
CA SER A 67 -6.54 -1.05 -3.93
C SER A 67 -6.89 -2.08 -2.87
N GLY A 68 -6.91 -1.65 -1.61
CA GLY A 68 -7.22 -2.53 -0.50
C GLY A 68 -7.22 -1.82 0.85
N PRO A 69 -7.83 -2.43 1.88
CA PRO A 69 -7.83 -1.90 3.23
C PRO A 69 -6.47 -2.10 3.90
N ALA A 70 -6.01 -1.08 4.63
CA ALA A 70 -4.80 -1.16 5.43
C ALA A 70 -4.90 -0.33 6.71
N ILE A 71 -4.03 -0.63 7.67
CA ILE A 71 -3.81 0.19 8.85
C ILE A 71 -2.48 0.93 8.74
N LEU A 72 -2.45 2.21 9.10
CA LEU A 72 -1.18 2.91 9.29
C LEU A 72 -0.52 2.41 10.57
N VAL A 73 0.61 1.71 10.44
CA VAL A 73 1.34 1.13 11.59
C VAL A 73 2.51 1.99 12.05
N ARG A 74 3.01 2.87 11.18
CA ARG A 74 4.10 3.79 11.50
C ARG A 74 4.06 5.00 10.57
N SER A 75 4.26 6.18 11.13
CA SER A 75 4.57 7.40 10.36
C SER A 75 5.60 8.22 11.12
N ASP A 76 6.57 8.79 10.40
CA ASP A 76 7.47 9.83 10.93
C ASP A 76 7.20 11.22 10.34
N GLY A 77 6.06 11.37 9.66
CA GLY A 77 5.66 12.57 8.94
C GLY A 77 6.14 12.63 7.49
N ILE A 78 7.21 11.90 7.13
CA ILE A 78 7.71 11.83 5.75
C ILE A 78 7.51 10.42 5.18
N SER A 79 7.80 9.40 5.98
CA SER A 79 7.65 8.00 5.63
C SER A 79 6.44 7.42 6.35
N HIS A 80 5.54 6.81 5.59
CA HIS A 80 4.28 6.24 6.07
C HIS A 80 4.25 4.76 5.72
N VAL A 81 4.08 3.91 6.74
CA VAL A 81 4.03 2.45 6.58
C VAL A 81 2.62 1.97 6.86
N PHE A 82 2.01 1.37 5.84
CA PHE A 82 0.69 0.78 5.89
C PHE A 82 0.78 -0.73 5.78
N ARG A 83 0.00 -1.46 6.58
CA ARG A 83 -0.16 -2.90 6.45
C ARG A 83 -1.58 -3.26 6.11
N GLY A 84 -1.74 -3.96 5.01
CA GLY A 84 -3.00 -4.58 4.63
C GLY A 84 -2.91 -6.10 4.70
N ALA A 85 -4.08 -6.71 4.79
CA ALA A 85 -4.26 -8.16 4.79
C ALA A 85 -5.55 -8.50 4.04
N GLY A 86 -5.58 -9.67 3.40
CA GLY A 86 -6.74 -10.15 2.64
C GLY A 86 -6.73 -9.69 1.18
N GLU A 87 -7.85 -9.15 0.71
CA GLU A 87 -8.04 -8.78 -0.70
C GLU A 87 -7.18 -7.56 -1.08
N LEU A 88 -6.45 -7.68 -2.18
CA LEU A 88 -5.77 -6.58 -2.86
C LEU A 88 -6.28 -6.55 -4.30
N LYS A 89 -7.21 -5.63 -4.59
CA LYS A 89 -7.81 -5.50 -5.92
C LYS A 89 -6.77 -5.01 -6.92
N GLY A 90 -6.85 -5.52 -8.14
CA GLY A 90 -5.86 -5.26 -9.19
C GLY A 90 -4.62 -6.18 -9.10
N PHE A 91 -4.40 -6.86 -7.98
CA PHE A 91 -3.36 -7.88 -7.89
C PHE A 91 -3.81 -9.14 -8.62
N ALA A 92 -3.19 -9.42 -9.75
CA ALA A 92 -3.51 -10.59 -10.57
C ALA A 92 -2.77 -11.88 -10.15
N GLY A 93 -1.83 -11.81 -9.20
CA GLY A 93 -1.03 -12.97 -8.79
C GLY A 93 -0.43 -13.75 -9.96
N PHE A 94 -0.27 -15.06 -9.80
CA PHE A 94 0.01 -15.96 -10.92
C PHE A 94 -1.32 -16.39 -11.58
N ILE A 95 -1.45 -16.20 -12.90
CA ILE A 95 -2.46 -16.90 -13.73
C ILE A 95 -1.96 -18.32 -14.00
#